data_AF-A0A2D0AXH4-F1
#
_entry.id   AF-A0A2D0AXH4-F1
#
_cell.length_a   1.000
_cell.length_b   1.000
_cell.length_c   1.000
_cell.angle_alpha   90.00
_cell.angle_beta   90.00
_cell.angle_gamma   90.00
#
_symmetry.space_group_name_H-M   'P 1'
#
loop_
_entity.id
_entity.type
_entity.pdbx_description
1 polymer ?
#
loop_
_entity_poly.entity_id
_entity_poly.type
_entity_poly.pdbx_seq_one_letter_code
_entity_poly.pdbx_strand_id
1 'polypeptide(L)'
;MTADALHTVKATADLIHQQGGNLVLPVKENRQALFHALDALPWADTPIGHENTDTGHGRTTRRTMRVLPAPPDLPFPNVHQVWLVERYVTTNGKQPAAAQLSVTSHPAETA
;
A
#
# COMPACT_ATOMS: atom_id res chain seq x y z
N MET A 1 -10.77 -9.44 -3.45
CA MET A 1 -9.60 -10.24 -3.85
C MET A 1 -8.34 -9.58 -3.33
N THR A 2 -7.52 -10.34 -2.60
CA THR A 2 -6.14 -9.96 -2.29
C THR A 2 -5.23 -10.87 -3.10
N ALA A 3 -4.18 -10.34 -3.72
CA ALA A 3 -3.18 -11.16 -4.39
C ALA A 3 -1.79 -10.54 -4.26
N ASP A 4 -0.77 -11.32 -4.61
CA ASP A 4 0.62 -10.87 -4.69
C ASP A 4 0.86 -9.91 -5.88
N ALA A 5 2.00 -9.21 -5.86
CA ALA A 5 2.42 -8.22 -6.84
C ALA A 5 2.53 -8.78 -8.28
N LEU A 6 2.74 -10.09 -8.46
CA LEU A 6 2.70 -10.73 -9.77
C LEU A 6 1.33 -10.58 -10.43
N HIS A 7 0.27 -10.50 -9.63
CA HIS A 7 -1.11 -10.33 -10.07
C HIS A 7 -1.56 -8.87 -10.14
N THR A 8 -0.66 -7.91 -9.93
CA THR A 8 -0.91 -6.48 -10.19
C THR A 8 -0.93 -6.24 -11.71
N VAL A 9 -2.00 -6.68 -12.36
CA VAL A 9 -2.21 -6.67 -13.80
C VAL A 9 -3.52 -5.97 -14.12
N LYS A 10 -3.51 -5.04 -15.09
CA LYS A 10 -4.70 -4.25 -15.46
C LYS A 10 -5.89 -5.13 -15.83
N ALA A 11 -5.67 -6.13 -16.70
CA ALA A 11 -6.71 -7.08 -17.10
C ALA A 11 -7.33 -7.84 -15.91
N THR A 12 -6.55 -8.17 -14.89
CA THR A 12 -7.05 -8.80 -13.67
C THR A 12 -7.89 -7.83 -12.86
N ALA A 13 -7.45 -6.57 -12.71
CA ALA A 13 -8.21 -5.52 -12.03
C ALA A 13 -9.55 -5.23 -12.74
N ASP A 14 -9.54 -5.15 -14.08
CA ASP A 14 -10.75 -4.94 -14.89
C ASP A 14 -11.72 -6.11 -14.76
N LEU A 15 -11.22 -7.36 -14.81
CA LEU A 15 -12.06 -8.54 -14.62
C LEU A 15 -12.72 -8.54 -13.24
N ILE A 16 -11.96 -8.26 -12.17
CA ILE A 16 -12.50 -8.20 -10.80
C ILE A 16 -13.59 -7.14 -10.71
N HIS A 17 -13.34 -5.95 -11.25
CA HIS A 17 -14.31 -4.86 -11.24
C HIS A 17 -15.59 -5.22 -12.01
N GLN A 18 -15.46 -5.83 -13.20
CA GLN A 18 -16.60 -6.30 -14.01
C GLN A 18 -17.45 -7.34 -13.28
N GLN A 19 -16.84 -8.15 -12.39
CA GLN A 19 -17.55 -9.11 -11.54
C GLN A 19 -18.08 -8.49 -10.24
N GLY A 20 -18.01 -7.16 -10.08
CA GLY A 20 -18.45 -6.45 -8.88
C GLY A 20 -17.55 -6.66 -7.65
N GLY A 21 -16.34 -7.18 -7.86
CA GLY A 21 -15.39 -7.46 -6.79
C GLY A 21 -14.52 -6.25 -6.45
N ASN A 22 -13.95 -6.28 -5.24
CA ASN A 22 -12.92 -5.33 -4.81
C ASN A 22 -11.53 -5.96 -4.85
N LEU A 23 -10.49 -5.15 -5.07
CA LEU A 23 -9.08 -5.58 -5.06
C LEU A 23 -8.27 -4.88 -3.98
N VAL A 24 -7.23 -5.59 -3.52
CA VAL A 24 -6.11 -5.05 -2.75
C VAL A 24 -4.85 -5.70 -3.29
N LEU A 25 -3.95 -4.90 -3.87
CA LEU A 25 -2.78 -5.40 -4.57
C LEU A 25 -1.52 -4.63 -4.16
N PRO A 26 -0.45 -5.32 -3.74
CA PRO A 26 0.83 -4.68 -3.52
C PRO A 26 1.46 -4.27 -4.87
N VAL A 27 2.17 -3.15 -4.86
CA VAL A 27 2.87 -2.62 -6.04
C VAL A 27 4.37 -2.70 -5.80
N LYS A 28 5.08 -3.32 -6.75
CA LYS A 28 6.54 -3.37 -6.80
C LYS A 28 7.03 -2.88 -8.16
N GLU A 29 8.35 -2.84 -8.34
CA GLU A 29 9.01 -2.39 -9.57
C GLU A 29 8.67 -3.20 -10.83
N ASN A 30 8.04 -4.38 -10.70
CA ASN A 30 7.49 -5.11 -11.85
C ASN A 30 6.43 -4.30 -12.63
N ARG A 31 5.89 -3.24 -12.02
CA ARG A 31 5.01 -2.24 -12.65
C ARG A 31 5.61 -0.84 -12.52
N GLN A 32 6.76 -0.63 -13.15
CA GLN A 32 7.57 0.58 -13.04
C GLN A 32 6.77 1.89 -13.04
N ALA A 33 5.94 2.16 -14.05
CA ALA A 33 5.16 3.40 -14.11
C ALA A 33 4.19 3.58 -12.92
N LEU A 34 3.55 2.49 -12.47
CA LEU A 34 2.68 2.53 -11.29
C LEU A 34 3.49 2.71 -10.01
N PHE A 35 4.62 2.01 -9.89
CA PHE A 35 5.51 2.13 -8.75
C PHE A 35 6.01 3.58 -8.59
N HIS A 36 6.54 4.19 -9.66
CA HIS A 36 6.99 5.59 -9.64
C HIS A 36 5.87 6.57 -9.30
N ALA A 37 4.67 6.38 -9.86
CA ALA A 37 3.53 7.23 -9.55
C ALA A 37 3.16 7.18 -8.06
N LEU A 38 3.26 6.00 -7.42
CA LEU A 38 3.01 5.84 -6.00
C LEU A 38 4.16 6.33 -5.12
N ASP A 39 5.41 6.08 -5.52
CA ASP A 39 6.61 6.46 -4.77
C ASP A 39 6.77 7.99 -4.70
N ALA A 40 6.34 8.71 -5.74
CA ALA A 40 6.38 10.16 -5.81
C ALA A 40 5.30 10.88 -4.95
N LEU A 41 4.38 10.14 -4.32
CA LEU A 41 3.35 10.75 -3.47
C LEU A 41 3.97 11.35 -2.19
N PRO A 42 3.34 12.37 -1.58
CA PRO A 42 3.87 13.09 -0.42
C PRO A 42 3.70 12.28 0.89
N TRP A 43 4.24 11.06 0.92
CA TRP A 43 4.09 10.15 2.04
C TRP A 43 4.66 10.70 3.35
N ALA A 44 5.78 11.43 3.28
CA ALA A 44 6.41 12.03 4.46
C ALA A 44 5.47 13.05 5.14
N ASP A 45 4.70 13.80 4.35
CA ASP A 45 3.78 14.84 4.82
C ASP A 45 2.36 14.33 5.13
N THR A 46 2.02 13.13 4.64
CA THR A 46 0.70 12.51 4.84
C THR A 46 0.56 11.99 6.26
N PRO A 47 -0.47 12.34 7.06
CA PRO A 47 -0.61 11.81 8.41
C PRO A 47 -0.63 10.27 8.50
N ILE A 48 -0.11 9.72 9.60
CA ILE A 48 -0.23 8.29 9.89
C ILE A 48 -1.70 8.01 10.23
N GLY A 49 -2.37 7.21 9.39
CA GLY A 49 -3.77 6.82 9.60
C GLY A 49 -3.92 5.65 10.57
N HIS A 50 -2.92 4.78 10.64
CA HIS A 50 -2.85 3.70 11.62
C HIS A 50 -1.42 3.41 12.02
N GLU A 51 -1.22 3.10 13.31
CA GLU A 51 0.06 2.67 13.85
C GLU A 51 -0.15 1.48 14.80
N ASN A 52 0.77 0.53 14.76
CA ASN A 52 0.85 -0.55 15.71
C ASN A 52 2.30 -0.79 16.12
N THR A 53 2.53 -0.91 17.43
CA THR A 53 3.84 -1.25 18.00
C THR A 53 3.73 -2.53 18.83
N ASP A 54 4.58 -3.50 18.53
CA ASP A 54 4.67 -4.80 19.20
C ASP A 54 6.09 -5.01 19.75
N THR A 55 6.23 -5.53 20.97
CA THR A 55 7.54 -5.77 21.61
C THR A 55 7.62 -7.18 22.15
N GLY A 56 8.67 -7.92 21.81
CA GLY A 56 8.90 -9.27 22.30
C GLY A 56 10.30 -9.81 21.97
N HIS A 57 10.85 -10.66 22.83
CA HIS A 57 12.17 -11.29 22.66
C HIS A 57 13.31 -10.30 22.33
N GLY A 58 13.32 -9.11 22.96
CA GLY A 58 14.33 -8.08 22.72
C GLY A 58 14.20 -7.33 21.39
N ARG A 59 13.07 -7.49 20.69
CA ARG A 59 12.75 -6.82 19.43
C ARG A 59 11.51 -5.96 19.58
N THR A 60 11.57 -4.71 19.11
CA THR A 60 10.40 -3.84 18.95
C THR A 60 10.06 -3.72 17.47
N THR A 61 8.83 -3.97 17.08
CA THR A 61 8.35 -3.80 15.70
C THR A 61 7.26 -2.73 15.67
N ARG A 62 7.53 -1.62 14.99
CA ARG A 62 6.56 -0.55 14.72
C ARG A 62 6.10 -0.65 13.26
N ARG A 63 4.79 -0.61 13.04
CA ARG A 63 4.18 -0.56 11.70
C ARG A 63 3.33 0.70 11.59
N THR A 64 3.53 1.47 10.54
CA THR A 64 2.73 2.65 10.22
C THR A 64 2.03 2.42 8.88
N MET A 65 0.81 2.92 8.77
CA MET A 65 0.04 2.95 7.53
C MET A 65 -0.38 4.38 7.24
N ARG A 66 -0.11 4.83 6.02
CA ARG A 66 -0.56 6.10 5.46
C ARG A 66 -1.45 5.80 4.27
N VAL A 67 -2.55 6.52 4.13
CA VAL A 67 -3.55 6.29 3.07
C VAL A 67 -3.83 7.62 2.38
N LEU A 68 -3.87 7.59 1.06
CA LEU A 68 -4.26 8.72 0.22
C LEU A 68 -5.37 8.26 -0.74
N PRO A 69 -6.24 9.18 -1.22
CA PRO A 69 -7.05 8.91 -2.39
C PRO A 69 -6.15 8.60 -3.59
N ALA A 70 -6.63 7.77 -4.51
CA ALA A 70 -5.90 7.50 -5.74
C ALA A 70 -5.80 8.79 -6.59
N PRO A 71 -4.60 9.12 -7.11
CA PRO A 71 -4.46 10.19 -8.09
C PRO A 71 -5.33 9.94 -9.33
N PRO A 72 -5.93 10.99 -9.92
CA PRO A 72 -6.81 10.83 -11.08
C PRO A 72 -6.10 10.26 -12.32
N ASP A 73 -4.78 10.46 -12.42
CA ASP A 73 -3.91 10.02 -13.50
C ASP A 73 -3.13 8.74 -13.16
N LEU A 74 -3.49 8.05 -12.08
CA LEU A 74 -2.82 6.82 -11.67
C LEU A 74 -2.85 5.79 -12.83
N PRO A 75 -1.71 5.23 -13.25
CA PRO A 75 -1.64 4.38 -14.44
C PRO A 75 -2.13 2.94 -14.19
N PHE A 76 -3.17 2.77 -13.37
CA PHE A 76 -3.80 1.49 -13.03
C PHE A 76 -5.31 1.67 -12.81
N PRO A 77 -6.16 0.81 -13.39
CA PRO A 77 -7.60 1.03 -13.41
C PRO A 77 -8.27 0.67 -12.08
N ASN A 78 -9.46 1.22 -11.87
CA ASN A 78 -10.39 0.85 -10.79
C ASN A 78 -9.79 0.99 -9.38
N VAL A 79 -8.96 2.02 -9.15
CA VAL A 79 -8.35 2.32 -7.84
C VAL A 79 -9.02 3.53 -7.23
N HIS A 80 -9.38 3.43 -5.96
CA HIS A 80 -9.95 4.53 -5.18
C HIS A 80 -9.00 5.04 -4.10
N GLN A 81 -8.15 4.17 -3.56
CA GLN A 81 -7.17 4.54 -2.55
C GLN A 81 -5.83 3.86 -2.78
N VAL A 82 -4.79 4.49 -2.26
CA VAL A 82 -3.41 3.99 -2.27
C VAL A 82 -2.87 4.08 -0.85
N TRP A 83 -1.99 3.16 -0.48
CA TRP A 83 -1.38 3.21 0.84
C TRP A 83 0.09 2.81 0.84
N LEU A 84 0.79 3.35 1.84
CA LEU A 84 2.14 3.00 2.21
C LEU A 84 2.10 2.33 3.60
N VAL A 85 2.64 1.12 3.68
CA VAL A 85 2.93 0.47 4.96
C VAL A 85 4.44 0.46 5.16
N GLU A 86 4.88 1.01 6.28
CA GLU A 86 6.29 0.96 6.69
C GLU A 86 6.41 0.11 7.95
N ARG A 87 7.45 -0.72 8.01
CA ARG A 87 7.78 -1.55 9.16
C ARG A 87 9.20 -1.24 9.62
N TYR A 88 9.32 -0.81 10.86
CA TYR A 88 10.57 -0.54 11.55
C TYR A 88 10.80 -1.62 12.60
N VAL A 89 11.96 -2.27 12.58
CA VAL A 89 12.30 -3.35 13.51
C VAL A 89 13.53 -2.96 14.31
N THR A 90 13.38 -2.69 15.60
CA THR A 90 14.48 -2.32 16.49
C THR A 90 14.97 -3.54 17.28
N THR A 91 16.24 -3.91 17.09
CA THR A 91 16.93 -4.97 17.83
C THR A 91 18.37 -4.53 18.12
N ASN A 92 18.83 -4.60 19.37
CA ASN A 92 20.20 -4.23 19.77
C ASN A 92 20.64 -2.85 19.24
N GLY A 93 19.75 -1.86 19.29
CA GLY A 93 20.00 -0.49 18.80
C GLY A 93 20.03 -0.32 17.28
N LYS A 94 19.86 -1.39 16.49
CA LYS A 94 19.72 -1.32 15.03
C LYS A 94 18.24 -1.25 14.65
N GLN A 95 17.90 -0.44 13.65
CA GLN A 95 16.51 -0.28 13.18
C GLN A 95 16.39 -0.39 11.65
N PRO A 96 16.46 -1.61 11.06
CA PRO A 96 16.07 -1.81 9.67
C PRO A 96 14.61 -1.41 9.42
N ALA A 97 14.35 -0.90 8.21
CA ALA A 97 13.03 -0.53 7.73
C ALA A 97 12.68 -1.31 6.45
N ALA A 98 11.39 -1.58 6.25
CA ALA A 98 10.84 -2.08 5.01
C ALA A 98 9.57 -1.28 4.66
N ALA A 99 9.38 -0.95 3.39
CA ALA A 99 8.24 -0.22 2.87
C ALA A 99 7.48 -1.07 1.84
N GLN A 100 6.17 -0.91 1.78
CA GLN A 100 5.29 -1.55 0.81
C GLN A 100 4.24 -0.55 0.33
N LEU A 101 4.22 -0.29 -0.98
CA LEU A 101 3.18 0.47 -1.66
C LEU A 101 2.07 -0.47 -2.11
N SER A 102 0.82 -0.02 -2.14
CA SER A 102 -0.32 -0.82 -2.60
C SER A 102 -1.47 0.05 -3.12
N VAL A 103 -2.39 -0.60 -3.85
CA VAL A 103 -3.61 -0.01 -4.40
C VAL A 103 -4.84 -0.79 -3.92
N THR A 104 -5.97 -0.11 -3.77
CA THR A 104 -7.27 -0.75 -3.56
C THR A 104 -8.39 -0.10 -4.36
N SER A 105 -9.35 -0.92 -4.78
CA SER A 105 -10.63 -0.45 -5.35
C SER A 105 -11.69 -0.19 -4.28
N HIS A 106 -11.41 -0.41 -3.00
CA HIS A 106 -12.40 -0.12 -1.97
C HIS A 106 -12.53 1.40 -1.82
N PRO A 107 -13.74 1.97 -1.85
CA PRO A 107 -13.92 3.38 -1.55
C PRO A 107 -13.58 3.65 -0.08
N ALA A 108 -13.17 4.88 0.23
CA ALA A 108 -13.08 5.31 1.61
C ALA A 108 -14.48 5.22 2.25
N GLU A 109 -14.61 4.57 3.40
CA GLU A 109 -15.85 4.63 4.18
C GLU A 109 -16.05 6.08 4.63
N THR A 110 -17.24 6.62 4.39
CA THR A 110 -17.64 7.89 5.00
C THR A 110 -18.02 7.59 6.44
N ALA A 111 -17.20 8.04 7.39
CA ALA A 111 -17.47 7.93 8.82
C ALA A 111 -18.66 8.82 9.23
#